data_AF-A0A368D3C8-F1
#
_entry.id   AF-A0A368D3C8-F1
#
_cell.length_a   1.000
_cell.length_b   1.000
_cell.length_c   1.000
_cell.angle_alpha   90.00
_cell.angle_beta   90.00
_cell.angle_gamma   90.00
#
_symmetry.space_group_name_H-M   'P 1'
#
loop_
_entity.id
_entity.type
_entity.pdbx_description
1 polymer ?
#
loop_
_entity_poly.entity_id
_entity_poly.type
_entity_poly.pdbx_seq_one_letter_code
_entity_poly.pdbx_strand_id
1 'polypeptide(L)'
;MNLTIYLAIGLFISNVLNNNEQDYKTAYFASGCFWCVESIYENLKGVQDVKSGYSGGKTINPTYNQVISGKTGHAEAIKVIYNPNVISFETLVDVFFGSHDPSTLNQQGPDRGTQYRSVAFYSNEVEQKIINDKIDELLEMKIFKTITTEVKKFEKFYLAEEYHQDYKKKNPYNPYIMKVSAPRINKFKLNYSELLKQN
;
A
#
# COMPACT_ATOMS: atom_id res chain seq x y z
N MET A 1 53.61 49.80 26.19
CA MET A 1 52.90 48.64 26.76
C MET A 1 51.79 48.29 25.77
N ASN A 2 52.00 47.24 24.97
CA ASN A 2 51.18 46.90 23.81
C ASN A 2 49.81 46.35 24.24
N LEU A 3 48.73 46.92 23.71
CA LEU A 3 47.40 46.32 23.82
C LEU A 3 46.83 46.12 22.41
N THR A 4 46.98 44.90 21.92
CA THR A 4 46.42 44.43 20.65
C THR A 4 44.91 44.28 20.81
N ILE A 5 44.13 45.13 20.15
CA ILE A 5 42.67 44.99 20.07
C ILE A 5 42.36 44.07 18.89
N TYR A 6 41.93 42.85 19.18
CA TYR A 6 41.39 41.94 18.16
C TYR A 6 39.95 42.34 17.85
N LEU A 7 39.73 42.83 16.63
CA LEU A 7 38.41 43.06 16.05
C LEU A 7 37.83 41.70 15.62
N ALA A 8 36.96 41.11 16.43
CA ALA A 8 36.24 39.90 16.05
C ALA A 8 35.14 40.26 15.04
N ILE A 9 35.46 40.14 13.74
CA ILE A 9 34.45 40.14 12.67
C ILE A 9 33.75 38.79 12.74
N GLY A 10 32.59 38.76 13.39
CA GLY A 10 31.70 37.61 13.39
C GLY A 10 31.19 37.34 11.97
N LEU A 11 31.76 36.35 11.31
CA LEU A 11 31.20 35.72 10.12
C LEU A 11 29.85 35.09 10.51
N PHE A 12 28.74 35.74 10.14
CA PHE A 12 27.43 35.09 10.03
C PHE A 12 27.49 34.09 8.88
N ILE A 13 27.96 32.87 9.16
CA ILE A 13 27.74 31.73 8.28
C ILE A 13 26.29 31.31 8.52
N SER A 14 25.42 31.68 7.59
CA SER A 14 24.09 31.10 7.45
C SER A 14 24.25 29.60 7.21
N ASN A 15 24.10 28.80 8.28
CA ASN A 15 23.81 27.38 8.18
C ASN A 15 22.42 27.25 7.55
N VAL A 16 22.38 27.19 6.22
CA VAL A 16 21.27 26.58 5.49
C VAL A 16 21.29 25.11 5.89
N LEU A 17 20.53 24.78 6.94
CA LEU A 17 20.23 23.42 7.31
C LEU A 17 19.51 22.81 6.11
N ASN A 18 20.20 21.88 5.47
CA ASN A 18 19.69 21.04 4.39
C ASN A 18 18.67 20.08 5.02
N ASN A 19 17.47 20.58 5.30
CA ASN A 19 16.35 19.77 5.80
C ASN A 19 15.76 19.00 4.62
N ASN A 20 16.43 17.90 4.25
CA ASN A 20 15.80 16.82 3.51
C ASN A 20 14.85 16.07 4.45
N GLU A 21 13.80 16.74 4.96
CA GLU A 21 12.66 16.04 5.53
C GLU A 21 11.89 15.43 4.36
N GLN A 22 12.17 14.16 4.11
CA GLN A 22 11.45 13.41 3.10
C GLN A 22 10.04 13.13 3.62
N ASP A 23 9.06 13.93 3.17
CA ASP A 23 7.66 13.78 3.54
C ASP A 23 7.06 12.52 2.90
N TYR A 24 7.16 11.41 3.63
CA TYR A 24 6.48 10.18 3.26
C TYR A 24 4.96 10.34 3.37
N LYS A 25 4.24 9.81 2.38
CA LYS A 25 2.77 9.71 2.38
C LYS A 25 2.33 8.29 2.68
N THR A 26 1.05 8.14 3.01
CA THR A 26 0.43 6.84 3.24
C THR A 26 -0.73 6.61 2.28
N ALA A 27 -0.84 5.39 1.75
CA ALA A 27 -1.99 4.90 1.00
C ALA A 27 -2.51 3.59 1.62
N TYR A 28 -3.79 3.27 1.43
CA TYR A 28 -4.40 2.05 1.95
C TYR A 28 -5.18 1.33 0.88
N PHE A 29 -5.03 0.00 0.82
CA PHE A 29 -5.67 -0.85 -0.18
C PHE A 29 -6.07 -2.21 0.41
N ALA A 30 -7.12 -2.82 -0.10
CA ALA A 30 -7.50 -4.22 0.14
C ALA A 30 -7.74 -4.91 -1.20
N SER A 31 -7.10 -6.05 -1.45
CA SER A 31 -7.22 -6.78 -2.72
C SER A 31 -6.96 -8.27 -2.57
N GLY A 32 -7.65 -8.90 -1.62
CA GLY A 32 -7.48 -10.30 -1.24
C GLY A 32 -6.52 -10.49 -0.07
N CYS A 33 -5.91 -11.69 0.03
CA CYS A 33 -4.99 -12.02 1.10
C CYS A 33 -3.83 -11.01 1.22
N PHE A 34 -3.76 -10.31 2.34
CA PHE A 34 -2.79 -9.23 2.56
C PHE A 34 -1.32 -9.67 2.52
N TRP A 35 -0.99 -10.95 2.72
CA TRP A 35 0.38 -11.46 2.62
C TRP A 35 0.92 -11.34 1.20
N CYS A 36 0.04 -11.53 0.22
CA CYS A 36 0.39 -11.32 -1.17
C CYS A 36 0.52 -9.82 -1.46
N VAL A 37 -0.45 -9.03 -1.02
CA VAL A 37 -0.52 -7.59 -1.33
C VAL A 37 0.66 -6.86 -0.69
N GLU A 38 0.97 -7.12 0.57
CA GLU A 38 2.15 -6.60 1.28
C GLU A 38 3.41 -6.84 0.44
N SER A 39 3.69 -8.10 0.09
CA SER A 39 4.89 -8.43 -0.68
C SER A 39 4.93 -7.78 -2.06
N ILE A 40 3.79 -7.48 -2.70
CA ILE A 40 3.79 -6.75 -3.98
C ILE A 40 4.33 -5.34 -3.78
N TYR A 41 3.77 -4.60 -2.81
CA TYR A 41 4.12 -3.20 -2.58
C TYR A 41 5.52 -3.04 -1.98
N GLU A 42 5.98 -3.98 -1.16
CA GLU A 42 7.34 -3.96 -0.60
C GLU A 42 8.45 -3.97 -1.67
N ASN A 43 8.15 -4.52 -2.85
CA ASN A 43 9.10 -4.58 -3.97
C ASN A 43 9.14 -3.29 -4.80
N LEU A 44 8.25 -2.32 -4.57
CA LEU A 44 8.16 -1.09 -5.36
C LEU A 44 9.23 -0.06 -4.96
N LYS A 45 9.91 0.53 -5.95
CA LYS A 45 10.77 1.69 -5.73
C LYS A 45 9.96 2.85 -5.14
N GLY A 46 10.54 3.57 -4.18
CA GLY A 46 9.84 4.63 -3.47
C GLY A 46 8.91 4.17 -2.35
N VAL A 47 8.56 2.88 -2.25
CA VAL A 47 7.85 2.35 -1.07
C VAL A 47 8.85 2.02 0.04
N GLN A 48 8.67 2.68 1.18
CA GLN A 48 9.51 2.54 2.37
C GLN A 48 9.14 1.32 3.18
N ASP A 49 7.86 1.18 3.49
CA ASP A 49 7.33 0.15 4.38
C ASP A 49 5.90 -0.18 4.01
N VAL A 50 5.49 -1.42 4.28
CA VAL A 50 4.12 -1.89 4.09
C VAL A 50 3.72 -2.67 5.33
N LYS A 51 2.53 -2.39 5.85
CA LYS A 51 1.99 -3.11 7.01
C LYS A 51 0.67 -3.78 6.66
N SER A 52 0.53 -5.04 7.03
CA SER A 52 -0.70 -5.81 6.93
C SER A 52 -1.65 -5.46 8.08
N GLY A 53 -2.95 -5.40 7.82
CA GLY A 53 -3.95 -5.01 8.81
C GLY A 53 -5.39 -5.13 8.33
N TYR A 54 -6.28 -4.45 9.04
CA TYR A 54 -7.73 -4.52 8.83
C TYR A 54 -8.33 -3.13 8.71
N SER A 55 -9.20 -2.92 7.73
CA SER A 55 -9.86 -1.64 7.50
C SER A 55 -11.24 -1.80 6.83
N GLY A 56 -12.04 -0.74 6.85
CA GLY A 56 -13.31 -0.64 6.14
C GLY A 56 -14.51 -1.31 6.83
N GLY A 57 -14.31 -1.92 8.01
CA GLY A 57 -15.34 -2.52 8.85
C GLY A 57 -15.72 -1.66 10.08
N LYS A 58 -16.57 -2.23 10.94
CA LYS A 58 -17.17 -1.50 12.08
C LYS A 58 -16.61 -1.92 13.45
N THR A 59 -16.04 -3.11 13.56
CA THR A 59 -15.52 -3.63 14.83
C THR A 59 -14.26 -2.86 15.25
N ILE A 60 -14.19 -2.46 16.52
CA ILE A 60 -13.02 -1.78 17.09
C ILE A 60 -12.00 -2.83 17.53
N ASN A 61 -10.72 -2.61 17.19
CA ASN A 61 -9.59 -3.49 17.54
C ASN A 61 -9.86 -4.97 17.19
N PRO A 62 -10.20 -5.29 15.92
CA PRO A 62 -10.49 -6.66 15.53
C PRO A 62 -9.22 -7.52 15.56
N THR A 63 -9.37 -8.78 15.96
CA THR A 63 -8.35 -9.83 15.80
C THR A 63 -8.51 -10.54 14.45
N TYR A 64 -7.46 -11.22 13.98
CA TYR A 64 -7.53 -12.01 12.74
C TYR A 64 -8.72 -12.98 12.74
N ASN A 65 -8.92 -13.73 13.83
CA ASN A 65 -10.01 -14.71 13.94
C ASN A 65 -11.41 -14.05 13.84
N GLN A 66 -11.56 -12.82 14.33
CA GLN A 66 -12.80 -12.08 14.16
C GLN A 66 -12.98 -11.65 12.70
N VAL A 67 -11.94 -11.14 12.04
CA VAL A 67 -12.00 -10.71 10.64
C VAL A 67 -12.28 -11.87 9.70
N ILE A 68 -11.58 -12.99 9.86
CA ILE A 68 -11.73 -14.17 9.00
C ILE A 68 -13.12 -14.82 9.11
N SER A 69 -13.85 -14.55 10.21
CA SER A 69 -15.24 -14.97 10.35
C SER A 69 -16.22 -14.24 9.40
N GLY A 70 -15.78 -13.15 8.77
CA GLY A 70 -16.59 -12.30 7.88
C GLY A 70 -17.58 -11.37 8.57
N LYS A 71 -17.67 -11.39 9.91
CA LYS A 71 -18.71 -10.68 10.68
C LYS A 71 -18.35 -9.24 11.07
N THR A 72 -17.08 -8.84 10.96
CA THR A 72 -16.62 -7.51 11.40
C THR A 72 -16.83 -6.41 10.36
N GLY A 73 -17.05 -6.81 9.10
CA GLY A 73 -17.07 -5.93 7.92
C GLY A 73 -15.69 -5.44 7.48
N HIS A 74 -14.61 -5.81 8.18
CA HIS A 74 -13.25 -5.43 7.79
C HIS A 74 -12.79 -6.24 6.58
N ALA A 75 -12.02 -5.60 5.71
CA ALA A 75 -11.18 -6.26 4.73
C ALA A 75 -9.75 -6.43 5.27
N GLU A 76 -9.08 -7.50 4.86
CA GLU A 76 -7.63 -7.56 4.89
C GLU A 76 -7.08 -6.45 4.00
N ALA A 77 -6.34 -5.53 4.63
CA ALA A 77 -5.85 -4.33 4.01
C ALA A 77 -4.35 -4.17 4.28
N ILE A 78 -3.72 -3.31 3.48
CA ILE A 78 -2.35 -2.88 3.70
C ILE A 78 -2.28 -1.37 3.90
N LYS A 79 -1.31 -0.94 4.71
CA LYS A 79 -0.84 0.45 4.82
C LYS A 79 0.47 0.56 4.06
N VAL A 80 0.51 1.36 2.99
CA VAL A 80 1.71 1.60 2.18
C VAL A 80 2.28 2.95 2.57
N ILE A 81 3.54 2.98 3.03
CA ILE A 81 4.27 4.21 3.32
C ILE A 81 5.25 4.45 2.16
N TYR A 82 5.11 5.57 1.45
CA TYR A 82 5.81 5.81 0.19
C TYR A 82 6.32 7.24 0.05
N ASN A 83 7.41 7.41 -0.69
CA ASN A 83 7.95 8.72 -1.06
C ASN A 83 7.23 9.22 -2.32
N PRO A 84 6.41 10.28 -2.23
CA PRO A 84 5.66 10.80 -3.37
C PRO A 84 6.54 11.39 -4.48
N ASN A 85 7.81 11.69 -4.20
CA ASN A 85 8.77 12.16 -5.20
C ASN A 85 9.38 11.02 -6.05
N VAL A 86 9.15 9.76 -5.67
CA VAL A 86 9.69 8.57 -6.37
C VAL A 86 8.57 7.73 -6.97
N ILE A 87 7.44 7.61 -6.27
CA ILE A 87 6.25 6.89 -6.75
C ILE A 87 5.00 7.68 -6.38
N SER A 88 4.11 7.92 -7.35
CA SER A 88 2.89 8.68 -7.13
C SER A 88 1.76 7.79 -6.60
N PHE A 89 0.74 8.41 -6.01
CA PHE A 89 -0.49 7.69 -5.63
C PHE A 89 -1.18 7.04 -6.85
N GLU A 90 -1.18 7.72 -7.99
CA GLU A 90 -1.70 7.20 -9.26
C GLU A 90 -0.98 5.91 -9.67
N THR A 91 0.36 5.87 -9.59
CA THR A 91 1.11 4.64 -9.84
C THR A 91 0.78 3.53 -8.83
N LEU A 92 0.53 3.86 -7.56
CA LEU A 92 0.06 2.87 -6.58
C LEU A 92 -1.33 2.32 -6.95
N VAL A 93 -2.22 3.16 -7.50
CA VAL A 93 -3.54 2.75 -8.01
C VAL A 93 -3.40 1.88 -9.26
N ASP A 94 -2.46 2.17 -10.16
CA ASP A 94 -2.14 1.29 -11.29
C ASP A 94 -1.67 -0.08 -10.82
N VAL A 95 -0.77 -0.13 -9.83
CA VAL A 95 -0.32 -1.38 -9.21
C VAL A 95 -1.48 -2.10 -8.54
N PHE A 96 -2.37 -1.38 -7.85
CA PHE A 96 -3.56 -1.95 -7.25
C PHE A 96 -4.40 -2.71 -8.28
N PHE A 97 -4.86 -2.05 -9.35
CA PHE A 97 -5.68 -2.68 -10.38
C PHE A 97 -4.93 -3.70 -11.24
N GLY A 98 -3.63 -3.53 -11.42
CA GLY A 98 -2.79 -4.45 -12.18
C GLY A 98 -2.37 -5.72 -11.46
N SER A 99 -2.55 -5.77 -10.13
CA SER A 99 -2.04 -6.85 -9.30
C SER A 99 -3.11 -7.80 -8.77
N HIS A 100 -4.40 -7.59 -9.05
CA HIS A 100 -5.50 -8.46 -8.59
C HIS A 100 -6.62 -8.55 -9.62
N ASP A 101 -7.69 -9.28 -9.31
CA ASP A 101 -8.91 -9.30 -10.13
C ASP A 101 -9.97 -8.40 -9.47
N PRO A 102 -10.15 -7.15 -9.93
CA PRO A 102 -11.13 -6.24 -9.36
C PRO A 102 -12.57 -6.59 -9.73
N SER A 103 -12.80 -7.57 -10.62
CA SER A 103 -14.14 -7.93 -11.11
C SER A 103 -14.86 -8.94 -10.22
N THR A 104 -14.16 -9.58 -9.27
CA THR A 104 -14.72 -10.60 -8.39
C THR A 104 -15.23 -10.00 -7.07
N LEU A 105 -16.55 -9.98 -6.91
CA LEU A 105 -17.17 -9.49 -5.67
C LEU A 105 -16.83 -10.38 -4.47
N ASN A 106 -16.31 -9.79 -3.39
CA ASN A 106 -16.00 -10.47 -2.12
C ASN A 106 -15.12 -11.72 -2.28
N GLN A 107 -14.18 -11.68 -3.22
CA GLN A 107 -13.30 -12.80 -3.51
C GLN A 107 -12.02 -12.30 -4.19
N GLN A 108 -10.91 -13.00 -3.96
CA GLN A 108 -9.73 -12.91 -4.79
C GLN A 108 -9.13 -14.30 -4.97
N GLY A 109 -9.15 -14.83 -6.21
CA GLY A 109 -8.66 -16.18 -6.49
C GLY A 109 -9.39 -17.24 -5.63
N PRO A 110 -8.66 -18.07 -4.86
CA PRO A 110 -9.28 -19.09 -4.00
C PRO A 110 -9.91 -18.51 -2.72
N ASP A 111 -9.58 -17.28 -2.33
CA ASP A 111 -9.98 -16.70 -1.05
C ASP A 111 -11.34 -16.01 -1.17
N ARG A 112 -12.34 -16.53 -0.44
CA ARG A 112 -13.74 -16.10 -0.52
C ARG A 112 -14.21 -15.51 0.79
N GLY A 113 -14.89 -14.38 0.70
CA GLY A 113 -15.45 -13.67 1.85
C GLY A 113 -15.26 -12.16 1.74
N THR A 114 -16.09 -11.41 2.47
CA THR A 114 -16.04 -9.95 2.50
C THR A 114 -14.69 -9.41 2.99
N GLN A 115 -13.95 -10.20 3.76
CA GLN A 115 -12.60 -9.85 4.20
C GLN A 115 -11.57 -9.82 3.07
N TYR A 116 -11.85 -10.44 1.92
CA TYR A 116 -10.95 -10.48 0.76
C TYR A 116 -11.41 -9.58 -0.39
N ARG A 117 -12.45 -8.77 -0.17
CA ARG A 117 -13.01 -7.89 -1.21
C ARG A 117 -12.02 -6.80 -1.61
N SER A 118 -12.20 -6.31 -2.84
CA SER A 118 -11.42 -5.19 -3.37
C SER A 118 -11.91 -3.86 -2.79
N VAL A 119 -11.01 -3.09 -2.16
CA VAL A 119 -11.28 -1.74 -1.63
C VAL A 119 -10.07 -0.84 -1.90
N ALA A 120 -10.30 0.29 -2.55
CA ALA A 120 -9.32 1.37 -2.67
C ALA A 120 -9.75 2.52 -1.75
N PHE A 121 -8.92 2.83 -0.76
CA PHE A 121 -9.24 3.86 0.23
C PHE A 121 -8.65 5.21 -0.18
N TYR A 122 -9.41 6.28 -0.01
CA TYR A 122 -8.96 7.65 -0.27
C TYR A 122 -8.97 8.50 1.00
N SER A 123 -8.02 9.41 1.13
CA SER A 123 -7.90 10.36 2.24
C SER A 123 -8.46 11.74 1.90
N ASN A 124 -8.55 12.06 0.61
CA ASN A 124 -9.01 13.36 0.08
C ASN A 124 -9.66 13.17 -1.30
N GLU A 125 -10.28 14.23 -1.82
CA GLU A 125 -11.01 14.23 -3.10
C GLU A 125 -10.11 13.96 -4.31
N VAL A 126 -8.83 14.38 -4.26
CA VAL A 126 -7.87 14.12 -5.34
C VAL A 126 -7.59 12.62 -5.45
N GLU A 127 -7.33 11.95 -4.33
CA GLU A 127 -7.15 10.49 -4.30
C GLU A 127 -8.42 9.76 -4.75
N GLN A 128 -9.60 10.22 -4.32
CA GLN A 128 -10.88 9.66 -4.75
C GLN A 128 -11.04 9.75 -6.28
N LYS A 129 -10.72 10.92 -6.86
CA LYS A 129 -10.81 11.15 -8.29
C LYS A 129 -9.85 10.24 -9.06
N ILE A 130 -8.59 10.12 -8.62
CA ILE A 130 -7.59 9.23 -9.25
C ILE A 130 -8.09 7.78 -9.30
N ILE A 131 -8.69 7.28 -8.21
CA ILE A 131 -9.23 5.92 -8.18
C ILE A 131 -10.39 5.77 -9.17
N ASN A 132 -11.34 6.71 -9.18
CA ASN A 132 -12.50 6.65 -10.08
C ASN A 132 -12.09 6.77 -11.54
N ASP A 133 -11.21 7.72 -11.88
CA ASP A 133 -10.69 7.89 -13.24
C ASP A 133 -10.04 6.59 -13.73
N LYS A 134 -9.29 5.88 -12.86
CA LYS A 134 -8.69 4.60 -13.23
C LYS A 134 -9.73 3.51 -13.48
N ILE A 135 -10.80 3.47 -12.67
CA ILE A 135 -11.91 2.53 -12.89
C ILE A 135 -12.55 2.80 -14.25
N ASP A 136 -12.85 4.07 -14.54
CA ASP A 136 -13.48 4.47 -15.80
C ASP A 136 -12.60 4.13 -17.00
N GLU A 137 -11.30 4.45 -16.94
CA GLU A 137 -10.31 4.07 -17.96
C GLU A 137 -10.34 2.57 -18.26
N LEU A 138 -10.28 1.73 -17.22
CA LEU A 138 -10.25 0.27 -17.37
C LEU A 138 -11.54 -0.31 -17.95
N LEU A 139 -12.69 0.30 -17.64
CA LEU A 139 -14.00 -0.08 -18.18
C LEU A 139 -14.13 0.36 -19.65
N GLU A 140 -13.74 1.59 -19.98
CA GLU A 140 -13.76 2.14 -21.33
C GLU A 140 -12.84 1.36 -22.29
N MET A 141 -11.64 1.02 -21.82
CA MET A 141 -10.70 0.16 -22.54
C MET A 141 -11.15 -1.30 -22.63
N LYS A 142 -12.24 -1.67 -21.96
CA LYS A 142 -12.78 -3.04 -21.90
C LYS A 142 -11.77 -4.06 -21.37
N ILE A 143 -10.83 -3.62 -20.53
CA ILE A 143 -9.91 -4.51 -19.81
C ILE A 143 -10.71 -5.36 -18.83
N PHE A 144 -11.70 -4.74 -18.17
CA PHE A 144 -12.69 -5.42 -17.36
C PHE A 144 -14.10 -5.10 -17.85
N LYS A 145 -14.99 -6.10 -17.82
CA LYS A 145 -16.42 -5.90 -18.08
C LYS A 145 -17.14 -5.24 -16.89
N THR A 146 -16.65 -5.49 -15.69
CA THR A 146 -17.17 -4.95 -14.44
C THR A 146 -16.04 -4.83 -13.44
N ILE A 147 -16.14 -3.83 -12.57
CA ILE A 147 -15.24 -3.61 -11.44
C ILE A 147 -16.11 -3.52 -10.19
N THR A 148 -15.78 -4.32 -9.18
CA THR A 148 -16.49 -4.43 -7.91
C THR A 148 -15.76 -3.72 -6.77
N THR A 149 -14.62 -3.08 -7.07
CA THR A 149 -13.81 -2.32 -6.12
C THR A 149 -14.63 -1.24 -5.42
N GLU A 150 -14.64 -1.27 -4.09
CA GLU A 150 -15.19 -0.18 -3.29
C GLU A 150 -14.22 1.01 -3.30
N VAL A 151 -14.67 2.19 -3.73
CA VAL A 151 -13.95 3.46 -3.56
C VAL A 151 -14.42 4.13 -2.28
N LYS A 152 -13.62 4.00 -1.21
CA LYS A 152 -14.10 4.28 0.16
C LYS A 152 -13.25 5.31 0.88
N LYS A 153 -13.87 6.25 1.59
CA LYS A 153 -13.13 7.19 2.44
C LYS A 153 -12.37 6.41 3.53
N PHE A 154 -11.09 6.71 3.70
CA PHE A 154 -10.30 6.14 4.77
C PHE A 154 -10.78 6.67 6.13
N GLU A 155 -11.04 5.75 7.06
CA GLU A 155 -11.44 6.09 8.43
C GLU A 155 -10.39 5.63 9.44
N LYS A 156 -10.06 4.34 9.45
CA LYS A 156 -9.13 3.76 10.42
C LYS A 156 -8.50 2.47 9.91
N PHE A 157 -7.24 2.27 10.29
CA PHE A 157 -6.48 1.05 10.06
C PHE A 157 -6.14 0.40 11.40
N TYR A 158 -6.37 -0.90 11.52
CA TYR A 158 -5.95 -1.72 12.64
C TYR A 158 -4.79 -2.60 12.19
N LEU A 159 -3.63 -2.44 12.81
CA LEU A 159 -2.45 -3.27 12.52
C LEU A 159 -2.78 -4.74 12.85
N ALA A 160 -2.50 -5.65 11.91
CA ALA A 160 -2.62 -7.08 12.16
C ALA A 160 -1.49 -7.56 13.08
N GLU A 161 -1.69 -8.72 13.69
CA GLU A 161 -0.73 -9.35 14.59
C GLU A 161 0.64 -9.53 13.91
N GLU A 162 1.72 -9.44 14.70
CA GLU A 162 3.11 -9.45 14.21
C GLU A 162 3.48 -10.67 13.35
N TYR A 163 2.82 -11.81 13.60
CA TYR A 163 3.06 -13.01 12.82
C TYR A 163 2.52 -12.89 11.38
N HIS A 164 1.62 -11.95 11.08
CA HIS A 164 1.14 -11.67 9.72
C HIS A 164 2.05 -10.72 8.94
N GLN A 165 2.88 -9.92 9.61
CA GLN A 165 3.78 -8.97 8.96
C GLN A 165 4.94 -9.71 8.30
N ASP A 166 5.34 -9.32 7.08
CA ASP A 166 6.39 -9.97 6.30
C ASP A 166 6.17 -11.49 6.10
N TYR A 167 4.90 -11.95 6.12
CA TYR A 167 4.60 -13.38 6.23
C TYR A 167 5.28 -14.22 5.15
N LYS A 168 5.27 -13.75 3.90
CA LYS A 168 5.93 -14.43 2.78
C LYS A 168 7.44 -14.53 2.96
N LYS A 169 8.10 -13.47 3.42
CA LYS A 169 9.56 -13.47 3.64
C LYS A 169 9.93 -14.45 4.75
N LYS A 170 9.13 -14.51 5.82
CA LYS A 170 9.31 -15.41 6.96
C LYS A 170 8.95 -16.86 6.63
N ASN A 171 8.02 -17.09 5.69
CA ASN A 171 7.47 -18.41 5.37
C ASN A 171 7.46 -18.71 3.85
N PRO A 172 8.61 -18.65 3.15
CA PRO A 172 8.65 -18.72 1.68
C PRO A 172 8.18 -20.07 1.12
N TYR A 173 8.29 -21.15 1.90
CA TYR A 173 7.89 -22.51 1.52
C TYR A 173 6.51 -22.92 2.03
N ASN A 174 5.75 -21.98 2.63
CA ASN A 174 4.37 -22.27 3.02
C ASN A 174 3.56 -22.68 1.75
N PRO A 175 2.78 -23.78 1.79
CA PRO A 175 2.04 -24.25 0.62
C PRO A 175 1.10 -23.22 0.00
N TYR A 176 0.46 -22.39 0.83
CA TYR A 176 -0.40 -21.31 0.37
C TYR A 176 0.42 -20.23 -0.35
N ILE A 177 1.55 -19.81 0.22
CA ILE A 177 2.47 -18.85 -0.41
C ILE A 177 2.95 -19.37 -1.76
N MET A 178 3.39 -20.63 -1.84
CA MET A 178 3.90 -21.21 -3.08
C MET A 178 2.84 -21.33 -4.17
N LYS A 179 1.60 -21.70 -3.81
CA LYS A 179 0.53 -22.00 -4.77
C LYS A 179 -0.32 -20.80 -5.15
N VAL A 180 -0.43 -19.80 -4.27
CA VAL A 180 -1.37 -18.67 -4.44
C VAL A 180 -0.62 -17.34 -4.54
N SER A 181 0.16 -16.99 -3.51
CA SER A 181 0.79 -15.66 -3.45
C SER A 181 1.98 -15.51 -4.42
N ALA A 182 2.87 -16.50 -4.50
CA ALA A 182 4.07 -16.43 -5.32
C ALA A 182 3.76 -16.30 -6.84
N PRO A 183 2.82 -17.06 -7.43
CA PRO A 183 2.43 -16.85 -8.83
C PRO A 183 1.91 -15.44 -9.10
N ARG A 184 1.07 -14.90 -8.21
CA ARG A 184 0.53 -13.53 -8.32
C ARG A 184 1.64 -12.47 -8.25
N ILE A 185 2.57 -12.60 -7.31
CA ILE A 185 3.71 -11.68 -7.16
C ILE A 185 4.67 -11.77 -8.35
N ASN A 186 4.95 -12.98 -8.84
CA ASN A 186 5.85 -13.17 -9.98
C ASN A 186 5.25 -12.57 -11.26
N LYS A 187 3.95 -12.78 -11.50
CA LYS A 187 3.24 -12.13 -12.60
C LYS A 187 3.32 -10.60 -12.50
N PHE A 188 3.11 -10.06 -11.29
CA PHE A 188 3.28 -8.63 -11.04
C PHE A 188 4.71 -8.14 -11.38
N LYS A 189 5.76 -8.82 -10.88
CA LYS A 189 7.15 -8.43 -11.13
C LYS A 189 7.53 -8.44 -12.61
N LEU A 190 6.95 -9.35 -13.39
CA LEU A 190 7.16 -9.39 -14.84
C LEU A 190 6.49 -8.21 -15.54
N ASN A 191 5.28 -7.85 -15.13
CA ASN A 191 4.48 -6.81 -15.78
C ASN A 191 4.87 -5.38 -15.36
N TYR A 192 5.51 -5.21 -14.21
CA TYR A 192 5.84 -3.90 -13.61
C TYR A 192 7.33 -3.81 -13.25
N SER A 193 8.19 -4.39 -14.08
CA SER A 193 9.64 -4.52 -13.82
C SER A 193 10.33 -3.17 -13.57
N GLU A 194 9.87 -2.12 -14.25
CA GLU A 194 10.35 -0.75 -14.16
C GLU A 194 10.00 -0.06 -12.83
N LEU A 195 9.00 -0.58 -12.10
CA LEU A 195 8.60 -0.08 -10.79
C LEU A 195 9.34 -0.78 -9.64
N LEU A 196 10.10 -1.84 -9.91
CA LEU A 196 10.77 -2.59 -8.86
C LEU A 196 11.98 -1.84 -8.30
N LYS A 197 12.30 -2.08 -7.01
CA LYS A 197 13.57 -1.67 -6.41
C LYS A 197 14.72 -2.32 -7.18
N GLN A 198 15.77 -1.54 -7.45
CA GLN A 198 17.04 -2.11 -7.90
C GLN A 198 17.68 -2.81 -6.69
N ASN A 199 18.08 -4.07 -6.88
CA ASN A 199 18.80 -4.85 -5.88
C ASN A 199 20.27 -4.44 -5.83
#